data_AF-A0AAV4ZV00-F1
#
_entry.id   AF-A0AAV4ZV00-F1
#
_cell.length_a   1.000
_cell.length_b   1.000
_cell.length_c   1.000
_cell.angle_alpha   90.00
_cell.angle_beta   90.00
_cell.angle_gamma   90.00
#
_symmetry.space_group_name_H-M   'P 1'
#
loop_
_entity.id
_entity.type
_entity.pdbx_description
1 polymer ?
#
loop_
_entity_poly.entity_id
_entity_poly.type
_entity_poly.pdbx_seq_one_letter_code
_entity_poly.pdbx_strand_id
1 'polypeptide(L)'
;MDWFERLTGFREAGYQETQARLRIVDGRLVREGSAESYAVGTLTLPSLAELRTAAAGVHRPGRLRLSIVEGDARALHRAPENRGALFQVASQFNMLEMVGPDVTPEDGVAGYAYDRTQGPACAMAAGAATIYRNYLVPVAGEIGQTAERQLDGLADLGDALAGRLGTDRAALWTMRNGYALPTRAALDAIAGHLNAADEGTLNDLRGRLRLGLHQDVDVTEGPAPRPLVSQIFCSALPVAYARLLTEAWAPFAQLVLEAAYEGTLLAGVLNAARGASKRVLLTRLGGGDFGNNDAWINAAMLRALRLAGDRDLDVAVVSYGRPPQAMRDLMEQYEVVAHR
;
A
#
# COMPACT_ATOMS: atom_id res chain seq x y z
N MET A 1 -26.24 -10.76 2.70
CA MET A 1 -25.75 -9.38 2.59
C MET A 1 -24.25 -9.43 2.73
N ASP A 2 -23.55 -9.13 1.65
CA ASP A 2 -22.09 -9.01 1.66
C ASP A 2 -21.65 -7.72 2.38
N TRP A 3 -20.34 -7.45 2.38
CA TRP A 3 -19.81 -6.25 3.05
C TRP A 3 -20.19 -4.96 2.32
N PHE A 4 -20.32 -4.97 0.99
CA PHE A 4 -20.67 -3.80 0.20
C PHE A 4 -22.12 -3.39 0.47
N GLU A 5 -23.06 -4.33 0.32
CA GLU A 5 -24.50 -4.10 0.53
C GLU A 5 -24.80 -3.63 1.96
N ARG A 6 -24.03 -4.09 2.94
CA ARG A 6 -24.14 -3.61 4.33
C ARG A 6 -23.83 -2.11 4.44
N LEU A 7 -22.80 -1.62 3.76
CA LEU A 7 -22.33 -0.23 3.85
C LEU A 7 -23.12 0.72 2.95
N THR A 8 -23.51 0.27 1.76
CA THR A 8 -24.18 1.11 0.77
C THR A 8 -25.71 1.02 0.87
N GLY A 9 -26.24 -0.06 1.43
CA GLY A 9 -27.68 -0.33 1.47
C GLY A 9 -28.21 -1.02 0.20
N PHE A 10 -27.34 -1.37 -0.75
CA PHE A 10 -27.72 -2.05 -2.00
C PHE A 10 -26.60 -2.95 -2.53
N ARG A 11 -26.99 -3.98 -3.29
CA ARG A 11 -26.02 -4.92 -3.88
C ARG A 11 -25.19 -4.26 -4.98
N GLU A 12 -23.91 -4.59 -5.04
CA GLU A 12 -23.05 -4.18 -6.15
C GLU A 12 -23.60 -4.77 -7.46
N ALA A 13 -23.83 -3.90 -8.43
CA ALA A 13 -24.35 -4.22 -9.76
C ALA A 13 -23.34 -3.75 -10.83
N GLY A 14 -23.77 -3.52 -12.06
CA GLY A 14 -22.90 -3.00 -13.12
C GLY A 14 -22.23 -1.67 -12.71
N TYR A 15 -20.99 -1.45 -13.17
CA TYR A 15 -20.14 -0.35 -12.68
C TYR A 15 -20.82 1.02 -12.70
N GLN A 16 -21.43 1.42 -13.81
CA GLN A 16 -22.11 2.71 -13.94
C GLN A 16 -23.35 2.82 -13.05
N GLU A 17 -24.14 1.75 -12.93
CA GLU A 17 -25.31 1.70 -12.05
C GLU A 17 -24.87 1.86 -10.60
N THR A 18 -23.85 1.11 -10.18
CA THR A 18 -23.27 1.19 -8.84
C THR A 18 -22.75 2.59 -8.57
N GLN A 19 -21.91 3.14 -9.46
CA GLN A 19 -21.32 4.48 -9.32
C GLN A 19 -22.39 5.58 -9.19
N ALA A 20 -23.45 5.53 -10.00
CA ALA A 20 -24.52 6.54 -10.00
C ALA A 20 -25.34 6.55 -8.69
N ARG A 21 -25.38 5.43 -7.96
CA ARG A 21 -26.11 5.30 -6.70
C ARG A 21 -25.30 5.72 -5.49
N LEU A 22 -23.97 5.62 -5.56
CA LEU A 22 -23.08 5.99 -4.48
C LEU A 22 -23.14 7.51 -4.23
N ARG A 23 -23.19 7.90 -2.96
CA ARG A 23 -23.22 9.31 -2.55
C ARG A 23 -22.22 9.57 -1.43
N ILE A 24 -21.33 10.55 -1.66
CA ILE A 24 -20.49 11.13 -0.62
C ILE A 24 -21.09 12.49 -0.23
N VAL A 25 -21.38 12.67 1.04
CA VAL A 25 -21.83 13.94 1.63
C VAL A 25 -20.88 14.28 2.77
N ASP A 26 -20.27 15.46 2.75
CA ASP A 26 -19.33 15.94 3.76
C ASP A 26 -18.20 14.94 4.09
N GLY A 27 -17.62 14.33 3.05
CA GLY A 27 -16.54 13.35 3.21
C GLY A 27 -16.99 12.01 3.80
N ARG A 28 -18.29 11.70 3.76
CA ARG A 28 -18.85 10.44 4.24
C ARG A 28 -19.66 9.72 3.18
N LEU A 29 -19.44 8.43 3.01
CA LEU A 29 -20.30 7.54 2.23
C LEU A 29 -21.64 7.38 2.95
N VAL A 30 -22.73 7.75 2.30
CA VAL A 30 -24.09 7.67 2.85
C VAL A 30 -24.73 6.34 2.48
N ARG A 31 -25.24 5.61 3.48
CA ARG A 31 -25.99 4.38 3.26
C ARG A 31 -27.39 4.71 2.72
N GLU A 32 -27.78 4.08 1.62
CA GLU A 32 -29.12 4.23 1.05
C GLU A 32 -30.21 3.73 2.04
N GLY A 33 -31.29 4.50 2.18
CA GLY A 33 -32.41 4.17 3.05
C GLY A 33 -32.11 4.20 4.55
N SER A 34 -31.01 4.84 4.98
CA SER A 34 -30.63 4.96 6.40
C SER A 34 -29.97 6.31 6.70
N ALA A 35 -29.88 6.68 7.98
CA ALA A 35 -29.07 7.80 8.46
C ALA A 35 -27.59 7.42 8.67
N GLU A 36 -27.23 6.14 8.51
CA GLU A 36 -25.86 5.68 8.65
C GLU A 36 -24.96 6.23 7.54
N SER A 37 -23.75 6.64 7.92
CA SER A 37 -22.71 7.07 7.00
C SER A 37 -21.31 6.73 7.54
N TYR A 38 -20.31 6.72 6.66
CA TYR A 38 -18.95 6.28 6.97
C TYR A 38 -17.92 7.28 6.41
N ALA A 39 -16.98 7.76 7.23
CA ALA A 39 -15.90 8.62 6.77
C ALA A 39 -15.08 7.91 5.68
N VAL A 40 -15.00 8.50 4.49
CA VAL A 40 -14.15 7.97 3.44
C VAL A 40 -12.69 8.37 3.62
N GLY A 41 -12.42 9.45 4.36
CA GLY A 41 -11.07 9.96 4.59
C GLY A 41 -10.55 10.81 3.43
N THR A 42 -9.25 11.07 3.42
CA THR A 42 -8.57 11.81 2.34
C THR A 42 -7.48 10.95 1.71
N LEU A 43 -7.60 10.66 0.42
CA LEU A 43 -6.59 9.95 -0.36
C LEU A 43 -5.62 10.95 -1.03
N THR A 44 -4.32 10.70 -0.87
CA THR A 44 -3.24 11.39 -1.58
C THR A 44 -2.27 10.37 -2.16
N LEU A 45 -1.47 10.77 -3.16
CA LEU A 45 -0.44 9.91 -3.77
C LEU A 45 0.97 10.53 -3.62
N PRO A 46 1.46 10.75 -2.38
CA PRO A 46 2.79 11.33 -2.20
C PRO A 46 3.87 10.39 -2.72
N SER A 47 4.86 10.97 -3.38
CA SER A 47 6.14 10.33 -3.67
C SER A 47 6.96 10.17 -2.39
N LEU A 48 7.90 9.21 -2.38
CA LEU A 48 8.85 9.08 -1.28
C LEU A 48 9.66 10.37 -1.06
N ALA A 49 10.01 11.09 -2.13
CA ALA A 49 10.71 12.37 -2.04
C ALA A 49 9.88 13.44 -1.31
N GLU A 50 8.57 13.52 -1.59
CA GLU A 50 7.64 14.42 -0.88
C GLU A 50 7.51 14.02 0.60
N LEU A 51 7.42 12.72 0.91
CA LEU A 51 7.38 12.24 2.30
C LEU A 51 8.66 12.56 3.07
N ARG A 52 9.83 12.40 2.45
CA ARG A 52 11.11 12.81 3.04
C ARG A 52 11.13 14.29 3.37
N THR A 53 10.69 15.11 2.41
CA THR A 53 10.64 16.58 2.57
C THR A 53 9.70 16.97 3.70
N ALA A 54 8.49 16.40 3.74
CA ALA A 54 7.52 16.67 4.78
C ALA A 54 8.00 16.24 6.18
N ALA A 55 8.71 15.10 6.28
CA ALA A 55 9.19 14.56 7.54
C ALA A 55 10.51 15.18 8.03
N ALA A 56 11.26 15.90 7.18
CA ALA A 56 12.60 16.41 7.49
C ALA A 56 12.62 17.29 8.76
N GLY A 57 11.60 18.14 8.95
CA GLY A 57 11.48 19.04 10.11
C GLY A 57 10.73 18.44 11.32
N VAL A 58 10.28 17.19 11.24
CA VAL A 58 9.39 16.61 12.25
C VAL A 58 10.18 15.90 13.34
N HIS A 59 10.48 16.60 14.43
CA HIS A 59 11.20 16.02 15.56
C HIS A 59 10.28 15.14 16.43
N ARG A 60 10.61 13.85 16.53
CA ARG A 60 9.94 12.89 17.43
C ARG A 60 10.98 12.18 18.30
N PRO A 61 11.45 12.80 19.39
CA PRO A 61 12.52 12.24 20.21
C PRO A 61 12.08 10.91 20.82
N GLY A 62 12.93 9.90 20.71
CA GLY A 62 12.72 8.56 21.23
C GLY A 62 13.42 7.53 20.34
N ARG A 63 13.04 6.26 20.50
CA ARG A 63 13.54 5.19 19.64
C ARG A 63 12.38 4.40 19.07
N LEU A 64 12.55 3.94 17.84
CA LEU A 64 11.63 3.02 17.20
C LEU A 64 11.61 1.72 18.00
N ARG A 65 10.41 1.21 18.26
CA ARG A 65 10.18 -0.13 18.80
C ARG A 65 9.66 -1.03 17.70
N LEU A 66 10.17 -2.25 17.65
CA LEU A 66 9.76 -3.27 16.69
C LEU A 66 9.20 -4.48 17.42
N SER A 67 8.05 -4.96 16.98
CA SER A 67 7.45 -6.21 17.47
C SER A 67 6.80 -6.99 16.34
N ILE A 68 6.43 -8.24 16.63
CA ILE A 68 5.51 -9.02 15.79
C ILE A 68 4.13 -9.00 16.46
N VAL A 69 3.08 -8.88 15.65
CA VAL A 69 1.71 -9.07 16.10
C VAL A 69 1.03 -10.16 15.27
N GLU A 70 0.44 -11.14 15.94
CA GLU A 70 -0.37 -12.18 15.32
C GLU A 70 -1.84 -11.73 15.29
N GLY A 71 -2.49 -11.85 14.14
CA GLY A 71 -3.93 -11.60 14.05
C GLY A 71 -4.46 -11.37 12.65
N ASP A 72 -5.78 -11.52 12.54
CA ASP A 72 -6.55 -11.12 11.37
C ASP A 72 -6.50 -9.60 11.17
N ALA A 73 -6.23 -9.14 9.95
CA ALA A 73 -6.07 -7.73 9.66
C ALA A 73 -7.34 -6.92 9.99
N ARG A 74 -8.54 -7.46 9.73
CA ARG A 74 -9.80 -6.77 10.04
C ARG A 74 -10.01 -6.64 11.54
N ALA A 75 -9.65 -7.67 12.32
CA ALA A 75 -9.64 -7.60 13.77
C ALA A 75 -8.64 -6.56 14.30
N LEU A 76 -7.43 -6.49 13.74
CA LEU A 76 -6.43 -5.50 14.12
C LEU A 76 -6.90 -4.06 13.85
N HIS A 77 -7.61 -3.79 12.74
CA HIS A 77 -8.17 -2.46 12.47
C HIS A 77 -9.19 -2.03 13.54
N ARG A 78 -9.95 -2.97 14.12
CA ARG A 78 -10.93 -2.69 15.18
C ARG A 78 -10.31 -2.55 16.58
N ALA A 79 -9.08 -3.02 16.75
CA ALA A 79 -8.45 -3.10 18.07
C ALA A 79 -8.27 -1.70 18.68
N PRO A 80 -8.69 -1.44 19.93
CA PRO A 80 -8.64 -0.11 20.54
C PRO A 80 -7.24 0.53 20.55
N GLU A 81 -6.19 -0.28 20.69
CA GLU A 81 -4.79 0.14 20.66
C GLU A 81 -4.34 0.65 19.28
N ASN A 82 -5.05 0.29 18.22
CA ASN A 82 -4.76 0.71 16.85
C ASN A 82 -5.60 1.91 16.38
N ARG A 83 -6.34 2.57 17.29
CA ARG A 83 -7.03 3.83 16.98
C ARG A 83 -6.03 4.86 16.48
N GLY A 84 -6.31 5.44 15.31
CA GLY A 84 -5.45 6.41 14.63
C GLY A 84 -4.15 5.82 14.06
N ALA A 85 -3.93 4.51 14.14
CA ALA A 85 -2.73 3.87 13.63
C ALA A 85 -2.65 3.94 12.10
N LEU A 86 -1.42 3.80 11.58
CA LEU A 86 -1.17 3.66 10.16
C LEU A 86 -0.99 2.18 9.80
N PHE A 87 -1.78 1.69 8.87
CA PHE A 87 -1.69 0.32 8.35
C PHE A 87 -1.06 0.33 6.96
N GLN A 88 0.04 -0.40 6.79
CA GLN A 88 0.56 -0.71 5.46
C GLN A 88 -0.32 -1.79 4.83
N VAL A 89 -0.81 -1.51 3.62
CA VAL A 89 -1.67 -2.41 2.85
C VAL A 89 -0.88 -2.91 1.65
N ALA A 90 -0.77 -4.24 1.53
CA ALA A 90 -0.29 -4.88 0.32
C ALA A 90 -1.35 -4.67 -0.77
N SER A 91 -1.03 -3.81 -1.73
CA SER A 91 -1.95 -3.32 -2.76
C SER A 91 -1.27 -3.41 -4.12
N GLN A 92 -1.99 -3.11 -5.19
CA GLN A 92 -1.42 -2.91 -6.52
C GLN A 92 -1.05 -1.45 -6.78
N PHE A 93 -0.34 -1.15 -7.88
CA PHE A 93 0.05 0.22 -8.21
C PHE A 93 -1.13 1.16 -8.47
N ASN A 94 -2.35 0.63 -8.63
CA ASN A 94 -3.60 1.40 -8.75
C ASN A 94 -4.35 1.59 -7.42
N MET A 95 -3.75 1.20 -6.29
CA MET A 95 -4.33 1.32 -4.94
C MET A 95 -5.63 0.53 -4.74
N LEU A 96 -5.80 -0.55 -5.51
CA LEU A 96 -6.86 -1.55 -5.38
C LEU A 96 -6.26 -2.93 -5.09
N GLU A 97 -7.10 -3.84 -4.63
CA GLU A 97 -6.74 -5.17 -4.15
C GLU A 97 -7.43 -6.26 -5.00
N MET A 98 -7.35 -6.13 -6.32
CA MET A 98 -7.98 -7.08 -7.25
C MET A 98 -7.22 -8.40 -7.29
N VAL A 99 -7.94 -9.52 -7.34
CA VAL A 99 -7.37 -10.89 -7.23
C VAL A 99 -6.42 -11.29 -8.37
N GLY A 100 -6.40 -10.51 -9.46
CA GLY A 100 -5.53 -10.75 -10.60
C GLY A 100 -5.50 -9.58 -11.58
N PRO A 101 -4.57 -9.63 -12.55
CA PRO A 101 -4.41 -8.58 -13.56
C PRO A 101 -5.62 -8.43 -14.49
N ASP A 102 -6.49 -9.44 -14.55
CA ASP A 102 -7.64 -9.51 -15.47
C ASP A 102 -8.94 -9.07 -14.80
N VAL A 103 -8.91 -8.79 -13.49
CA VAL A 103 -10.08 -8.36 -12.71
C VAL A 103 -10.01 -6.84 -12.53
N THR A 104 -10.81 -6.13 -13.29
CA THR A 104 -10.79 -4.68 -13.45
C THR A 104 -11.60 -3.94 -12.37
N PRO A 105 -11.44 -2.61 -12.21
CA PRO A 105 -12.31 -1.80 -11.35
C PRO A 105 -13.81 -1.99 -11.62
N GLU A 106 -14.17 -2.27 -12.87
CA GLU A 106 -15.53 -2.49 -13.34
C GLU A 106 -16.15 -3.78 -12.83
N ASP A 107 -15.32 -4.77 -12.48
CA ASP A 107 -15.75 -6.02 -11.85
C ASP A 107 -16.17 -5.82 -10.39
N GLY A 108 -15.91 -4.63 -9.82
CA GLY A 108 -16.33 -4.22 -8.49
C GLY A 108 -15.43 -4.69 -7.36
N VAL A 109 -15.82 -4.35 -6.14
CA VAL A 109 -15.03 -4.61 -4.92
C VAL A 109 -15.72 -5.58 -3.96
N ALA A 110 -17.02 -5.87 -4.10
CA ALA A 110 -17.71 -6.83 -3.24
C ALA A 110 -17.03 -8.22 -3.26
N GLY A 111 -16.45 -8.58 -4.42
CA GLY A 111 -15.67 -9.80 -4.62
C GLY A 111 -14.46 -9.97 -3.69
N TYR A 112 -13.98 -8.90 -3.04
CA TYR A 112 -12.89 -8.95 -2.06
C TYR A 112 -13.20 -9.90 -0.89
N ALA A 113 -14.48 -10.19 -0.64
CA ALA A 113 -14.92 -11.16 0.35
C ALA A 113 -14.40 -12.59 0.12
N TYR A 114 -14.05 -12.93 -1.12
CA TYR A 114 -13.62 -14.27 -1.51
C TYR A 114 -12.09 -14.42 -1.53
N ASP A 115 -11.36 -13.31 -1.46
CA ASP A 115 -9.92 -13.30 -1.35
C ASP A 115 -9.51 -13.24 0.14
N ARG A 116 -8.70 -14.20 0.56
CA ARG A 116 -8.24 -14.35 1.95
C ARG A 116 -6.86 -13.75 2.18
N THR A 117 -6.28 -13.09 1.19
CA THR A 117 -5.03 -12.37 1.35
C THR A 117 -5.23 -11.11 2.22
N GLN A 118 -4.12 -10.58 2.73
CA GLN A 118 -4.17 -9.48 3.69
C GLN A 118 -4.64 -8.16 3.06
N GLY A 119 -4.34 -7.91 1.77
CA GLY A 119 -4.75 -6.70 1.07
C GLY A 119 -6.26 -6.49 1.10
N PRO A 120 -7.05 -7.41 0.52
CA PRO A 120 -8.52 -7.40 0.56
C PRO A 120 -9.09 -7.34 1.98
N ALA A 121 -8.45 -8.00 2.96
CA ALA A 121 -8.87 -7.91 4.36
C ALA A 121 -8.72 -6.47 4.92
N CYS A 122 -7.58 -5.81 4.66
CA CYS A 122 -7.40 -4.40 5.01
C CYS A 122 -8.38 -3.48 4.25
N ALA A 123 -8.59 -3.74 2.96
CA ALA A 123 -9.52 -2.98 2.13
C ALA A 123 -10.96 -3.05 2.64
N MET A 124 -11.44 -4.25 3.00
CA MET A 124 -12.77 -4.44 3.59
C MET A 124 -12.88 -3.83 5.00
N ALA A 125 -11.80 -3.81 5.77
CA ALA A 125 -11.79 -3.19 7.10
C ALA A 125 -12.12 -1.69 7.02
N ALA A 126 -11.70 -1.01 5.95
CA ALA A 126 -12.02 0.38 5.62
C ALA A 126 -12.91 0.46 4.37
N GLY A 127 -14.02 -0.29 4.36
CA GLY A 127 -14.81 -0.54 3.16
C GLY A 127 -15.34 0.71 2.45
N ALA A 128 -15.72 1.76 3.19
CA ALA A 128 -16.18 3.01 2.59
C ALA A 128 -15.08 3.73 1.80
N ALA A 129 -13.86 3.73 2.34
CA ALA A 129 -12.68 4.27 1.67
C ALA A 129 -12.30 3.43 0.44
N THR A 130 -12.46 2.10 0.50
CA THR A 130 -12.24 1.20 -0.64
C THR A 130 -13.25 1.43 -1.77
N ILE A 131 -14.55 1.55 -1.44
CA ILE A 131 -15.59 1.91 -2.41
C ILE A 131 -15.28 3.24 -3.08
N TYR A 132 -14.84 4.24 -2.30
CA TYR A 132 -14.40 5.52 -2.83
C TYR A 132 -13.22 5.37 -3.80
N ARG A 133 -12.16 4.61 -3.44
CA ARG A 133 -10.99 4.39 -4.31
C ARG A 133 -11.34 3.74 -5.65
N ASN A 134 -12.35 2.86 -5.68
CA ASN A 134 -12.78 2.22 -6.91
C ASN A 134 -13.67 3.14 -7.74
N TYR A 135 -14.77 3.61 -7.15
CA TYR A 135 -15.87 4.23 -7.90
C TYR A 135 -15.83 5.76 -7.95
N LEU A 136 -15.19 6.43 -6.99
CA LEU A 136 -15.41 7.87 -6.77
C LEU A 136 -14.12 8.70 -6.72
N VAL A 137 -12.95 8.08 -6.77
CA VAL A 137 -11.68 8.79 -6.75
C VAL A 137 -11.52 9.61 -8.04
N PRO A 138 -11.10 10.88 -7.95
CA PRO A 138 -10.70 11.63 -9.14
C PRO A 138 -9.46 11.02 -9.76
N VAL A 139 -9.53 10.66 -11.04
CA VAL A 139 -8.41 10.08 -11.80
C VAL A 139 -8.47 10.60 -13.23
N ALA A 140 -7.36 11.14 -13.72
CA ALA A 140 -7.21 11.70 -15.07
C ALA A 140 -8.38 12.60 -15.55
N GLY A 141 -8.92 13.44 -14.65
CA GLY A 141 -10.00 14.39 -14.97
C GLY A 141 -11.42 13.82 -14.90
N GLU A 142 -11.58 12.53 -14.61
CA GLU A 142 -12.87 11.87 -14.41
C GLU A 142 -12.97 11.26 -13.01
N ILE A 143 -14.14 10.68 -12.70
CA ILE A 143 -14.45 10.06 -11.41
C ILE A 143 -14.45 8.53 -11.56
N GLY A 144 -13.76 7.87 -10.62
CA GLY A 144 -13.65 6.42 -10.54
C GLY A 144 -12.62 5.84 -11.50
N GLN A 145 -12.02 4.73 -11.07
CA GLN A 145 -11.05 3.96 -11.86
C GLN A 145 -11.78 3.02 -12.83
N THR A 146 -11.24 2.85 -14.02
CA THR A 146 -11.71 1.90 -15.04
C THR A 146 -10.52 1.08 -15.54
N ALA A 147 -10.73 0.09 -16.41
CA ALA A 147 -9.65 -0.69 -17.00
C ALA A 147 -8.66 0.19 -17.79
N GLU A 148 -9.15 1.27 -18.40
CA GLU A 148 -8.38 2.19 -19.23
C GLU A 148 -7.83 3.40 -18.46
N ARG A 149 -8.31 3.64 -17.24
CA ARG A 149 -7.98 4.83 -16.46
C ARG A 149 -7.83 4.50 -14.99
N GLN A 150 -6.58 4.40 -14.54
CA GLN A 150 -6.25 4.01 -13.18
C GLN A 150 -5.24 4.97 -12.57
N LEU A 151 -5.20 4.99 -11.24
CA LEU A 151 -4.06 5.50 -10.52
C LEU A 151 -2.83 4.64 -10.88
N ASP A 152 -1.64 5.25 -10.91
CA ASP A 152 -0.40 4.55 -11.21
C ASP A 152 0.71 5.06 -10.30
N GLY A 153 0.95 4.34 -9.20
CA GLY A 153 2.00 4.63 -8.23
C GLY A 153 3.42 4.44 -8.78
N LEU A 154 3.57 3.76 -9.92
CA LEU A 154 4.87 3.46 -10.54
C LEU A 154 5.21 4.44 -11.68
N ALA A 155 4.27 5.28 -12.11
CA ALA A 155 4.41 6.14 -13.29
C ALA A 155 5.70 6.99 -13.27
N ASP A 156 5.91 7.81 -12.23
CA ASP A 156 7.05 8.73 -12.14
C ASP A 156 8.40 8.01 -12.08
N LEU A 157 8.44 6.83 -11.44
CA LEU A 157 9.63 5.97 -11.44
C LEU A 157 9.86 5.37 -12.83
N GLY A 158 8.79 4.93 -13.50
CA GLY A 158 8.86 4.42 -14.87
C GLY A 158 9.36 5.45 -15.86
N ASP A 159 8.85 6.68 -15.81
CA ASP A 159 9.30 7.77 -16.69
C ASP A 159 10.78 8.10 -16.45
N ALA A 160 11.24 8.07 -15.19
CA ALA A 160 12.65 8.29 -14.88
C ALA A 160 13.55 7.15 -15.36
N LEU A 161 13.15 5.89 -15.19
CA LEU A 161 13.88 4.75 -15.73
C LEU A 161 13.92 4.78 -17.26
N ALA A 162 12.81 5.13 -17.90
CA ALA A 162 12.70 5.25 -19.35
C ALA A 162 13.68 6.31 -19.89
N GLY A 163 13.70 7.50 -19.27
CA GLY A 163 14.65 8.55 -19.61
C GLY A 163 16.12 8.14 -19.42
N ARG A 164 16.43 7.35 -18.38
CA ARG A 164 17.80 6.84 -18.13
C ARG A 164 18.23 5.75 -19.10
N LEU A 165 17.28 4.95 -19.58
CA LEU A 165 17.51 3.87 -20.54
C LEU A 165 17.40 4.34 -22.00
N GLY A 166 17.02 5.60 -22.24
CA GLY A 166 16.83 6.14 -23.58
C GLY A 166 15.68 5.45 -24.33
N THR A 167 14.60 5.11 -23.63
CA THR A 167 13.43 4.41 -24.16
C THR A 167 12.13 5.03 -23.66
N ASP A 168 10.98 4.50 -24.08
CA ASP A 168 9.66 4.90 -23.60
C ASP A 168 9.21 4.05 -22.41
N ARG A 169 8.41 4.62 -21.50
CA ARG A 169 7.85 3.88 -20.34
C ARG A 169 7.07 2.63 -20.77
N ALA A 170 6.30 2.73 -21.86
CA ALA A 170 5.54 1.61 -22.41
C ALA A 170 6.42 0.45 -22.90
N ALA A 171 7.71 0.69 -23.18
CA ALA A 171 8.66 -0.35 -23.54
C ALA A 171 9.26 -1.06 -22.30
N LEU A 172 9.14 -0.47 -21.11
CA LEU A 172 9.64 -1.07 -19.87
C LEU A 172 8.72 -2.21 -19.38
N TRP A 173 7.42 -1.95 -19.37
CA TRP A 173 6.41 -2.94 -18.99
C TRP A 173 5.03 -2.58 -19.53
N THR A 174 4.18 -3.59 -19.66
CA THR A 174 2.74 -3.40 -19.79
C THR A 174 2.15 -3.30 -18.38
N MET A 175 1.50 -2.18 -18.06
CA MET A 175 0.69 -2.07 -16.85
C MET A 175 -0.66 -2.73 -17.12
N ARG A 176 -1.04 -3.72 -16.31
CA ARG A 176 -2.34 -4.40 -16.42
C ARG A 176 -3.00 -4.43 -15.06
N ASN A 177 -3.97 -3.55 -14.85
CA ASN A 177 -4.70 -3.42 -13.58
C ASN A 177 -3.80 -3.27 -12.33
N GLY A 178 -2.80 -2.38 -12.41
CA GLY A 178 -1.83 -2.18 -11.34
C GLY A 178 -0.73 -3.25 -11.22
N TYR A 179 -0.68 -4.24 -12.13
CA TYR A 179 0.43 -5.19 -12.26
C TYR A 179 1.41 -4.72 -13.35
N ALA A 180 2.66 -4.42 -12.96
CA ALA A 180 3.72 -4.09 -13.91
C ALA A 180 4.34 -5.37 -14.49
N LEU A 181 4.09 -5.63 -15.78
CA LEU A 181 4.51 -6.85 -16.47
C LEU A 181 5.58 -6.55 -17.54
N PRO A 182 6.87 -6.64 -17.20
CA PRO A 182 7.97 -6.39 -18.13
C PRO A 182 8.22 -7.58 -19.05
N THR A 183 8.85 -7.30 -20.19
CA THR A 183 9.53 -8.34 -20.97
C THR A 183 10.88 -8.70 -20.32
N ARG A 184 11.47 -9.84 -20.69
CA ARG A 184 12.82 -10.20 -20.24
C ARG A 184 13.85 -9.11 -20.56
N ALA A 185 13.87 -8.64 -21.80
CA ALA A 185 14.85 -7.64 -22.25
C ALA A 185 14.72 -6.32 -21.47
N ALA A 186 13.48 -5.87 -21.22
CA ALA A 186 13.24 -4.66 -20.44
C ALA A 186 13.67 -4.83 -18.97
N LEU A 187 13.35 -5.98 -18.35
CA LEU A 187 13.76 -6.27 -16.98
C LEU A 187 15.28 -6.34 -16.85
N ASP A 188 15.96 -7.01 -17.79
CA ASP A 188 17.42 -7.11 -17.82
C ASP A 188 18.08 -5.73 -17.99
N ALA A 189 17.49 -4.84 -18.82
CA ALA A 189 17.97 -3.46 -18.98
C ALA A 189 17.79 -2.64 -17.69
N ILE A 190 16.64 -2.72 -17.03
CA ILE A 190 16.41 -2.08 -15.73
C ILE A 190 17.40 -2.60 -14.69
N ALA A 191 17.55 -3.92 -14.57
CA ALA A 191 18.47 -4.55 -13.63
C ALA A 191 19.92 -4.12 -13.88
N GLY A 192 20.35 -4.10 -15.15
CA GLY A 192 21.68 -3.63 -15.55
C GLY A 192 21.93 -2.18 -15.15
N HIS A 193 20.96 -1.29 -15.39
CA HIS A 193 21.06 0.10 -14.99
C HIS A 193 21.13 0.27 -13.46
N LEU A 194 20.25 -0.40 -12.71
CA LEU A 194 20.20 -0.30 -11.24
C LEU A 194 21.47 -0.85 -10.59
N ASN A 195 22.06 -1.93 -11.11
CA ASN A 195 23.30 -2.49 -10.57
C ASN A 195 24.53 -1.61 -10.82
N ALA A 196 24.51 -0.78 -11.88
CA ALA A 196 25.60 0.13 -12.21
C ALA A 196 25.42 1.54 -11.60
N ALA A 197 24.23 1.83 -11.06
CA ALA A 197 23.89 3.13 -10.49
C ALA A 197 24.60 3.38 -9.17
N ASP A 198 24.96 4.65 -8.92
CA ASP A 198 25.44 5.08 -7.61
C ASP A 198 24.28 5.28 -6.62
N GLU A 199 24.62 5.41 -5.32
CA GLU A 199 23.61 5.59 -4.28
C GLU A 199 22.77 6.86 -4.48
N GLY A 200 23.34 7.93 -5.06
CA GLY A 200 22.59 9.15 -5.37
C GLY A 200 21.47 8.90 -6.38
N THR A 201 21.78 8.17 -7.45
CA THR A 201 20.84 7.75 -8.49
C THR A 201 19.79 6.79 -7.95
N LEU A 202 20.20 5.78 -7.16
CA LEU A 202 19.27 4.87 -6.49
C LEU A 202 18.33 5.64 -5.55
N ASN A 203 18.84 6.62 -4.81
CA ASN A 203 18.04 7.43 -3.89
C ASN A 203 17.04 8.35 -4.61
N ASP A 204 17.43 8.91 -5.76
CA ASP A 204 16.52 9.64 -6.67
C ASP A 204 15.41 8.72 -7.18
N LEU A 205 15.76 7.55 -7.71
CA LEU A 205 14.79 6.59 -8.23
C LEU A 205 13.82 6.10 -7.14
N ARG A 206 14.32 5.71 -5.95
CA ARG A 206 13.47 5.39 -4.79
C ARG A 206 12.51 6.54 -4.47
N GLY A 207 13.02 7.78 -4.55
CA GLY A 207 12.26 9.01 -4.32
C GLY A 207 11.04 9.20 -5.22
N ARG A 208 11.01 8.57 -6.40
CA ARG A 208 9.94 8.73 -7.41
C ARG A 208 8.77 7.77 -7.24
N LEU A 209 8.89 6.74 -6.39
CA LEU A 209 7.77 5.85 -6.12
C LEU A 209 6.67 6.61 -5.38
N ARG A 210 5.43 6.53 -5.88
CA ARG A 210 4.24 7.10 -5.23
C ARG A 210 3.49 6.02 -4.47
N LEU A 211 3.00 6.40 -3.29
CA LEU A 211 2.26 5.53 -2.37
C LEU A 211 0.87 6.11 -2.14
N GLY A 212 -0.17 5.30 -2.11
CA GLY A 212 -1.51 5.78 -1.80
C GLY A 212 -1.65 6.00 -0.29
N LEU A 213 -1.71 7.23 0.21
CA LEU A 213 -1.94 7.52 1.62
C LEU A 213 -3.39 7.94 1.83
N HIS A 214 -4.20 7.07 2.45
CA HIS A 214 -5.60 7.31 2.77
C HIS A 214 -5.77 7.58 4.27
N GLN A 215 -5.93 8.85 4.64
CA GLN A 215 -5.94 9.29 6.03
C GLN A 215 -7.35 9.33 6.59
N ASP A 216 -7.48 8.98 7.87
CA ASP A 216 -8.69 9.13 8.68
C ASP A 216 -9.95 8.48 8.09
N VAL A 217 -9.80 7.20 7.74
CA VAL A 217 -10.89 6.36 7.22
C VAL A 217 -11.63 5.67 8.36
N ASP A 218 -12.96 5.54 8.25
CA ASP A 218 -13.74 4.75 9.21
C ASP A 218 -13.38 3.26 9.09
N VAL A 219 -13.12 2.61 10.22
CA VAL A 219 -13.12 1.14 10.29
C VAL A 219 -14.58 0.69 10.25
N THR A 220 -15.01 0.21 9.09
CA THR A 220 -16.43 0.02 8.75
C THR A 220 -17.08 -1.21 9.37
N GLU A 221 -16.29 -2.05 10.05
CA GLU A 221 -16.78 -3.24 10.74
C GLU A 221 -16.97 -2.99 12.22
N GLY A 222 -18.22 -3.10 12.68
CA GLY A 222 -18.59 -2.93 14.07
C GLY A 222 -19.56 -1.76 14.29
N PRO A 223 -20.08 -1.64 15.52
CA PRO A 223 -21.01 -0.58 15.89
C PRO A 223 -20.33 0.79 15.94
N ALA A 224 -21.13 1.85 15.86
CA ALA A 224 -20.67 3.20 16.17
C ALA A 224 -20.45 3.39 17.69
N PRO A 225 -19.53 4.28 18.13
CA PRO A 225 -18.61 5.08 17.32
C PRO A 225 -17.46 4.22 16.76
N ARG A 226 -17.21 4.36 15.46
CA ARG A 226 -16.16 3.59 14.77
C ARG A 226 -14.80 4.27 14.96
N PRO A 227 -13.71 3.51 15.12
CA PRO A 227 -12.38 4.10 15.17
C PRO A 227 -11.97 4.58 13.77
N LEU A 228 -11.20 5.67 13.74
CA LEU A 228 -10.51 6.12 12.54
C LEU A 228 -9.12 5.51 12.52
N VAL A 229 -8.65 5.14 11.32
CA VAL A 229 -7.27 4.71 11.06
C VAL A 229 -6.78 5.38 9.79
N SER A 230 -5.49 5.27 9.50
CA SER A 230 -4.96 5.61 8.17
C SER A 230 -4.42 4.36 7.50
N GLN A 231 -4.49 4.30 6.18
CA GLN A 231 -3.94 3.21 5.38
C GLN A 231 -2.94 3.78 4.37
N ILE A 232 -1.80 3.12 4.21
CA ILE A 232 -0.86 3.40 3.13
C ILE A 232 -0.75 2.19 2.21
N PHE A 233 -1.14 2.39 0.95
CA PHE A 233 -1.20 1.40 -0.11
C PHE A 233 0.16 1.36 -0.79
N CYS A 234 0.79 0.20 -0.72
CA CYS A 234 2.12 -0.04 -1.26
C CYS A 234 2.07 -1.30 -2.13
N SER A 235 2.59 -1.19 -3.35
CA SER A 235 2.74 -2.34 -4.25
C SER A 235 4.17 -2.84 -4.25
N ALA A 236 4.33 -4.15 -4.20
CA ALA A 236 5.57 -4.82 -4.60
C ALA A 236 5.53 -5.08 -6.12
N LEU A 237 6.64 -5.58 -6.69
CA LEU A 237 6.60 -6.04 -8.08
C LEU A 237 5.93 -7.43 -8.17
N PRO A 238 5.12 -7.72 -9.20
CA PRO A 238 4.37 -8.96 -9.31
C PRO A 238 5.23 -10.09 -9.92
N VAL A 239 6.30 -10.47 -9.23
CA VAL A 239 7.30 -11.46 -9.68
C VAL A 239 6.68 -12.78 -10.15
N ALA A 240 5.73 -13.33 -9.40
CA ALA A 240 5.07 -14.60 -9.73
C ALA A 240 4.11 -14.53 -10.94
N TYR A 241 3.71 -13.32 -11.36
CA TYR A 241 2.78 -13.12 -12.48
C TYR A 241 3.49 -12.99 -13.82
N ALA A 242 4.82 -12.85 -13.81
CA ALA A 242 5.64 -12.91 -14.99
C ALA A 242 6.33 -14.27 -15.09
N ARG A 243 6.33 -14.88 -16.28
CA ARG A 243 7.07 -16.12 -16.55
C ARG A 243 8.57 -15.83 -16.76
N LEU A 244 9.19 -15.18 -15.78
CA LEU A 244 10.59 -14.75 -15.78
C LEU A 244 11.33 -15.36 -14.59
N LEU A 245 12.66 -15.35 -14.63
CA LEU A 245 13.49 -15.84 -13.53
C LEU A 245 13.41 -14.85 -12.37
N THR A 246 13.14 -15.34 -11.16
CA THR A 246 13.03 -14.54 -9.94
C THR A 246 14.25 -13.65 -9.74
N GLU A 247 15.46 -14.16 -9.93
CA GLU A 247 16.71 -13.45 -9.67
C GLU A 247 16.87 -12.20 -10.56
N ALA A 248 16.30 -12.18 -11.76
CA ALA A 248 16.33 -11.03 -12.66
C ALA A 248 15.56 -9.83 -12.09
N TRP A 249 14.60 -10.07 -11.20
CA TRP A 249 13.82 -9.01 -10.55
C TRP A 249 14.57 -8.33 -9.41
N ALA A 250 15.60 -8.96 -8.85
CA ALA A 250 16.14 -8.58 -7.55
C ALA A 250 16.50 -7.08 -7.44
N PRO A 251 17.16 -6.42 -8.42
CA PRO A 251 17.49 -5.00 -8.31
C PRO A 251 16.24 -4.11 -8.30
N PHE A 252 15.27 -4.40 -9.18
CA PHE A 252 14.07 -3.58 -9.30
C PHE A 252 13.11 -3.82 -8.13
N ALA A 253 12.93 -5.07 -7.71
CA ALA A 253 12.08 -5.44 -6.59
C ALA A 253 12.59 -4.82 -5.28
N GLN A 254 13.90 -4.88 -5.03
CA GLN A 254 14.50 -4.26 -3.84
C GLN A 254 14.31 -2.74 -3.84
N LEU A 255 14.55 -2.06 -4.97
CA LEU A 255 14.33 -0.62 -5.10
C LEU A 255 12.90 -0.21 -4.72
N VAL A 256 11.90 -0.92 -5.24
CA VAL A 256 10.48 -0.66 -4.96
C VAL A 256 10.14 -0.96 -3.50
N LEU A 257 10.59 -2.10 -2.96
CA LEU A 257 10.36 -2.47 -1.55
C LEU A 257 11.00 -1.48 -0.59
N GLU A 258 12.23 -1.05 -0.85
CA GLU A 258 12.95 -0.06 -0.03
C GLU A 258 12.20 1.26 0.02
N ALA A 259 11.70 1.73 -1.13
CA ALA A 259 10.93 2.95 -1.20
C ALA A 259 9.58 2.83 -0.47
N ALA A 260 8.88 1.70 -0.61
CA ALA A 260 7.61 1.44 0.05
C ALA A 260 7.72 1.41 1.57
N TYR A 261 8.69 0.67 2.14
CA TYR A 261 8.88 0.62 3.58
C TYR A 261 9.37 1.96 4.15
N GLU A 262 10.29 2.65 3.46
CA GLU A 262 10.76 3.97 3.89
C GLU A 262 9.59 4.97 3.92
N GLY A 263 8.81 5.03 2.84
CA GLY A 263 7.65 5.93 2.75
C GLY A 263 6.58 5.61 3.80
N THR A 264 6.37 4.33 4.11
CA THR A 264 5.46 3.91 5.18
C THR A 264 5.88 4.44 6.55
N LEU A 265 7.17 4.31 6.91
CA LEU A 265 7.64 4.81 8.21
C LEU A 265 7.64 6.34 8.28
N LEU A 266 7.97 7.03 7.19
CA LEU A 266 7.87 8.50 7.11
C LEU A 266 6.41 8.97 7.24
N ALA A 267 5.47 8.30 6.58
CA ALA A 267 4.04 8.54 6.77
C ALA A 267 3.61 8.26 8.21
N GLY A 268 4.19 7.25 8.88
CA GLY A 268 3.99 6.97 10.30
C GLY A 268 4.48 8.11 11.20
N VAL A 269 5.65 8.68 10.92
CA VAL A 269 6.16 9.87 11.63
C VAL A 269 5.21 11.05 11.49
N LEU A 270 4.74 11.33 10.27
CA LEU A 270 3.78 12.40 9.98
C LEU A 270 2.43 12.16 10.66
N ASN A 271 1.95 10.91 10.65
CA ASN A 271 0.72 10.49 11.31
C ASN A 271 0.79 10.69 12.84
N ALA A 272 1.93 10.39 13.44
CA ALA A 272 2.16 10.63 14.85
C ALA A 272 2.26 12.13 15.18
N ALA A 273 2.92 12.91 14.31
CA ALA A 273 3.15 14.34 14.50
C ALA A 273 1.87 15.18 14.44
N ARG A 274 0.89 14.78 13.60
CA ARG A 274 -0.44 15.40 13.56
C ARG A 274 -1.36 14.99 14.73
N GLY A 275 -0.86 14.18 15.68
CA GLY A 275 -1.59 13.79 16.88
C GLY A 275 -2.49 12.55 16.76
N ALA A 276 -2.39 11.78 15.66
CA ALA A 276 -3.18 10.55 15.50
C ALA A 276 -2.58 9.40 16.34
N SER A 277 -1.68 8.59 15.78
CA SER A 277 -0.99 7.54 16.52
C SER A 277 0.42 7.33 15.97
N LYS A 278 1.32 6.93 16.87
CA LYS A 278 2.67 6.49 16.52
C LYS A 278 2.77 5.02 16.15
N ARG A 279 1.65 4.29 16.21
CA ARG A 279 1.59 2.87 15.88
C ARG A 279 1.53 2.68 14.37
N VAL A 280 2.44 1.88 13.84
CA VAL A 280 2.53 1.54 12.42
C VAL A 280 2.50 0.03 12.28
N LEU A 281 1.55 -0.48 11.51
CA LEU A 281 1.43 -1.90 11.24
C LEU A 281 1.99 -2.19 9.85
N LEU A 282 3.09 -2.94 9.80
CA LEU A 282 3.75 -3.34 8.57
C LEU A 282 3.26 -4.70 8.10
N THR A 283 3.25 -4.86 6.78
CA THR A 283 3.02 -6.15 6.13
C THR A 283 4.28 -6.61 5.41
N ARG A 284 4.38 -7.90 5.11
CA ARG A 284 5.44 -8.43 4.25
C ARG A 284 5.03 -8.24 2.78
N LEU A 285 5.23 -7.02 2.28
CA LEU A 285 4.87 -6.64 0.91
C LEU A 285 5.40 -7.64 -0.12
N GLY A 286 4.49 -8.21 -0.89
CA GLY A 286 4.80 -9.10 -2.01
C GLY A 286 5.26 -10.51 -1.66
N GLY A 287 5.37 -10.88 -0.38
CA GLY A 287 5.86 -12.21 0.05
C GLY A 287 4.85 -13.37 -0.12
N GLY A 288 3.61 -13.06 -0.49
CA GLY A 288 2.58 -14.04 -0.85
C GLY A 288 2.45 -14.16 -2.36
N ASP A 289 1.26 -13.85 -2.89
CA ASP A 289 0.90 -14.06 -4.29
C ASP A 289 1.82 -13.37 -5.30
N PHE A 290 2.44 -12.25 -4.95
CA PHE A 290 3.38 -11.55 -5.83
C PHE A 290 4.75 -12.24 -5.90
N GLY A 291 5.09 -13.16 -5.00
CA GLY A 291 6.28 -14.01 -5.09
C GLY A 291 7.63 -13.30 -4.89
N ASN A 292 7.67 -12.20 -4.14
CA ASN A 292 8.94 -11.54 -3.80
C ASN A 292 9.72 -12.38 -2.78
N ASN A 293 11.05 -12.40 -2.93
CA ASN A 293 11.92 -13.17 -2.04
C ASN A 293 11.92 -12.56 -0.63
N ASP A 294 11.80 -13.42 0.39
CA ASP A 294 11.80 -13.03 1.81
C ASP A 294 13.04 -12.21 2.22
N ALA A 295 14.21 -12.50 1.65
CA ALA A 295 15.45 -11.78 1.93
C ALA A 295 15.40 -10.34 1.43
N TRP A 296 14.79 -10.08 0.25
CA TRP A 296 14.61 -8.72 -0.28
C TRP A 296 13.68 -7.90 0.61
N ILE A 297 12.57 -8.53 1.03
CA ILE A 297 11.59 -7.94 1.94
C ILE A 297 12.26 -7.56 3.27
N ASN A 298 13.00 -8.49 3.87
CA ASN A 298 13.70 -8.25 5.13
C ASN A 298 14.76 -7.14 5.00
N ALA A 299 15.58 -7.17 3.95
CA ALA A 299 16.61 -6.16 3.72
C ALA A 299 16.00 -4.76 3.58
N ALA A 300 14.94 -4.62 2.78
CA ALA A 300 14.24 -3.36 2.58
C ALA A 300 13.59 -2.83 3.87
N MET A 301 12.95 -3.71 4.64
CA MET A 301 12.34 -3.34 5.92
C MET A 301 13.41 -2.92 6.94
N LEU A 302 14.52 -3.67 7.08
CA LEU A 302 15.62 -3.32 7.96
C LEU A 302 16.25 -1.97 7.60
N ARG A 303 16.42 -1.70 6.30
CA ARG A 303 16.90 -0.40 5.83
C ARG A 303 15.99 0.73 6.30
N ALA A 304 14.68 0.61 6.09
CA ALA A 304 13.70 1.60 6.52
C ALA A 304 13.69 1.77 8.06
N LEU A 305 13.70 0.68 8.81
CA LEU A 305 13.71 0.69 10.28
C LEU A 305 14.95 1.39 10.85
N ARG A 306 16.11 1.24 10.21
CA ARG A 306 17.33 1.98 10.59
C ARG A 306 17.19 3.48 10.33
N LEU A 307 16.66 3.87 9.17
CA LEU A 307 16.46 5.28 8.81
C LEU A 307 15.48 5.99 9.77
N ALA A 308 14.53 5.26 10.35
CA ALA A 308 13.56 5.78 11.31
C ALA A 308 13.93 5.48 12.78
N GLY A 309 15.11 4.93 13.06
CA GLY A 309 15.46 4.36 14.36
C GLY A 309 15.45 5.37 15.52
N ASP A 310 15.70 6.64 15.22
CA ASP A 310 15.71 7.77 16.16
C ASP A 310 14.34 8.47 16.32
N ARG A 311 13.28 7.89 15.74
CA ARG A 311 11.91 8.41 15.82
C ARG A 311 11.07 7.55 16.76
N ASP A 312 10.34 8.18 17.68
CA ASP A 312 9.38 7.49 18.58
C ASP A 312 8.19 6.93 17.79
N LEU A 313 8.39 5.76 17.17
CA LEU A 313 7.40 4.92 16.50
C LEU A 313 7.27 3.58 17.22
N ASP A 314 6.06 3.03 17.17
CA ASP A 314 5.75 1.68 17.64
C ASP A 314 5.35 0.84 16.42
N VAL A 315 6.30 0.08 15.90
CA VAL A 315 6.15 -0.67 14.64
C VAL A 315 5.86 -2.13 14.94
N ALA A 316 4.75 -2.63 14.41
CA ALA A 316 4.37 -4.03 14.52
C ALA A 316 4.31 -4.68 13.14
N VAL A 317 5.06 -5.77 12.93
CA VAL A 317 4.96 -6.58 11.72
C VAL A 317 3.81 -7.58 11.90
N VAL A 318 2.82 -7.52 11.02
CA VAL A 318 1.60 -8.33 11.10
C VAL A 318 1.85 -9.71 10.52
N SER A 319 1.49 -10.75 11.27
CA SER A 319 1.36 -12.13 10.78
C SER A 319 -0.06 -12.63 11.00
N TYR A 320 -0.68 -13.27 10.00
CA TYR A 320 -2.04 -13.80 10.15
C TYR A 320 -2.11 -14.96 11.17
N GLY A 321 -1.07 -15.80 11.19
CA GLY A 321 -0.91 -16.89 12.14
C GLY A 321 0.49 -16.91 12.71
N ARG A 322 0.98 -18.11 13.05
CA ARG A 322 2.32 -18.27 13.62
C ARG A 322 3.37 -17.58 12.73
N PRO A 323 4.22 -16.70 13.29
CA PRO A 323 5.19 -15.96 12.50
C PRO A 323 6.11 -16.90 11.71
N PRO A 324 6.34 -16.66 10.41
CA PRO A 324 7.26 -17.46 9.62
C PRO A 324 8.71 -17.23 10.07
N GLN A 325 9.62 -18.13 9.68
CA GLN A 325 11.04 -18.01 10.04
C GLN A 325 11.63 -16.67 9.59
N ALA A 326 11.33 -16.24 8.36
CA ALA A 326 11.79 -14.97 7.84
C ALA A 326 11.41 -13.76 8.71
N MET A 327 10.29 -13.81 9.43
CA MET A 327 9.88 -12.73 10.34
C MET A 327 10.64 -12.79 11.68
N ARG A 328 11.00 -13.98 12.16
CA ARG A 328 11.89 -14.12 13.31
C ARG A 328 13.31 -13.65 12.98
N ASP A 329 13.82 -14.03 11.81
CA ASP A 329 15.13 -13.60 11.32
C ASP A 329 15.22 -12.07 11.25
N LEU A 330 14.13 -11.42 10.82
CA LEU A 330 14.02 -9.95 10.81
C LEU A 330 14.18 -9.36 12.22
N MET A 331 13.53 -9.94 13.23
CA MET A 331 13.64 -9.44 14.62
C MET A 331 15.07 -9.58 15.13
N GLU A 332 15.69 -10.76 14.95
CA GLU A 332 17.07 -11.03 15.35
C GLU A 332 18.05 -10.07 14.66
N GLN A 333 17.88 -9.85 13.36
CA GLN A 333 18.72 -8.92 12.59
C GLN A 333 18.51 -7.46 13.03
N TYR A 334 17.31 -7.07 13.42
CA TYR A 334 17.04 -5.72 13.92
C TYR A 334 17.68 -5.49 15.29
N GLU A 335 17.58 -6.45 16.21
CA GLU A 335 18.21 -6.35 17.54
C GLU A 335 19.73 -6.14 17.44
N VAL A 336 20.41 -6.89 16.56
CA VAL A 336 21.86 -6.73 16.32
C VAL A 336 22.22 -5.32 15.84
N VAL A 337 21.35 -4.66 15.08
CA VAL A 337 21.62 -3.34 14.53
C VAL A 337 21.15 -2.21 15.44
N ALA A 338 20.05 -2.38 16.18
CA ALA A 338 19.53 -1.38 17.10
C ALA A 338 20.45 -1.14 18.33
N HIS A 339 21.36 -2.07 18.60
CA HIS A 339 22.38 -1.99 19.66
C HIS A 339 23.76 -1.55 19.18
N ARG A 340 23.92 -1.14 17.92
CA ARG A 340 25.12 -0.51 17.37
C ARG A 340 24.89 0.98 17.16
#